data_AF-A0A357D5X5-F1
#
_entry.id   AF-A0A357D5X5-F1
#
_cell.length_a   1.000
_cell.length_b   1.000
_cell.length_c   1.000
_cell.angle_alpha   90.00
_cell.angle_beta   90.00
_cell.angle_gamma   90.00
#
_symmetry.space_group_name_H-M   'P 1'
#
loop_
_entity.id
_entity.type
_entity.pdbx_description
1 polymer ?
#
loop_
_entity_poly.entity_id
_entity_poly.type
_entity_poly.pdbx_seq_one_letter_code
_entity_poly.pdbx_strand_id
1 'polypeptide(L)'
;HLFTPEKVMEIEMALGADIAMAFDVCLPYPSTYEEARQAQIRTSQWAARCRDRHDRSDQALFGIVQGVAFRDLREQSARELVAMDFPGYAV
;
A
#
# COMPACT_ATOMS: atom_id res chain seq x y z
N HIS A 1 15.43 8.54 -11.43
CA HIS A 1 14.06 8.25 -11.91
C HIS A 1 13.05 8.62 -10.84
N LEU A 2 11.82 8.99 -11.21
CA LEU A 2 10.73 9.32 -10.28
C LEU A 2 9.71 8.18 -10.25
N PHE A 3 9.30 7.76 -9.05
CA PHE A 3 8.26 6.76 -8.81
C PHE A 3 7.03 7.42 -8.15
N THR A 4 5.86 7.09 -8.66
CA THR A 4 4.55 7.49 -8.13
C THR A 4 3.66 6.25 -8.07
N PRO A 5 2.59 6.23 -7.25
CA PRO A 5 1.64 5.12 -7.22
C PRO A 5 1.18 4.68 -8.61
N GLU A 6 0.78 5.62 -9.47
CA GLU A 6 0.26 5.31 -10.80
C GLU A 6 1.34 4.70 -11.69
N LYS A 7 2.55 5.24 -11.63
CA LYS A 7 3.66 4.76 -12.45
C LYS A 7 4.14 3.38 -12.00
N VAL A 8 4.10 3.09 -10.71
CA VAL A 8 4.40 1.74 -10.22
C VAL A 8 3.33 0.77 -10.69
N MET A 9 2.04 1.11 -10.62
CA MET A 9 0.97 0.25 -11.16
C MET A 9 1.13 0.00 -12.66
N GLU A 10 1.49 1.02 -13.45
CA GLU A 10 1.80 0.86 -14.88
C GLU A 10 2.93 -0.15 -15.12
N ILE A 11 3.97 -0.10 -14.29
CA ILE A 11 5.10 -1.03 -14.38
C ILE A 11 4.67 -2.44 -13.96
N GLU A 12 3.99 -2.60 -12.82
CA GLU A 12 3.50 -3.90 -12.33
C GLU A 12 2.56 -4.58 -13.34
N MET A 13 1.65 -3.81 -13.96
CA MET A 13 0.75 -4.31 -14.99
C MET A 13 1.49 -4.65 -16.29
N ALA A 14 2.54 -3.90 -16.66
CA ALA A 14 3.36 -4.20 -17.83
C ALA A 14 4.28 -5.41 -17.63
N LEU A 15 4.76 -5.63 -16.41
CA LEU A 15 5.51 -6.83 -16.03
C LEU A 15 4.63 -8.08 -16.08
N GLY A 16 3.32 -7.92 -15.85
CA GLY A 16 2.35 -9.02 -15.98
C GLY A 16 2.49 -10.09 -14.89
N ALA A 17 2.90 -9.69 -13.69
CA ALA A 17 2.88 -10.59 -12.52
C ALA A 17 1.46 -11.06 -12.20
N ASP A 18 1.30 -12.24 -11.62
CA ASP A 18 -0.04 -12.71 -11.17
C ASP A 18 -0.56 -11.90 -9.97
N ILE A 19 0.36 -11.44 -9.11
CA ILE A 19 0.07 -10.63 -7.92
C ILE A 19 0.99 -9.41 -7.92
N ALA A 20 0.39 -8.23 -7.98
CA ALA A 20 1.03 -6.93 -7.80
C ALA A 20 0.85 -6.42 -6.36
N MET A 21 1.77 -5.57 -5.92
CA MET A 21 1.74 -4.96 -4.60
C MET A 21 1.47 -3.46 -4.71
N ALA A 22 0.57 -2.93 -3.88
CA ALA A 22 0.34 -1.49 -3.80
C ALA A 22 1.60 -0.76 -3.35
N PHE A 23 1.86 0.42 -3.91
CA PHE A 23 3.03 1.22 -3.56
C PHE A 23 2.86 1.85 -2.17
N ASP A 24 3.85 1.69 -1.30
CA ASP A 24 3.78 2.07 0.11
C ASP A 24 5.00 2.88 0.58
N VAL A 25 4.96 3.30 1.85
CA VAL A 25 6.11 3.88 2.54
C VAL A 25 6.47 3.02 3.74
N CYS A 26 7.52 2.21 3.57
CA CYS A 26 8.10 1.41 4.62
C CYS A 26 9.13 2.22 5.43
N LEU A 27 8.87 2.39 6.72
CA LEU A 27 9.80 3.05 7.64
C LEU A 27 10.68 2.04 8.38
N PRO A 28 11.95 2.39 8.66
CA PRO A 28 12.84 1.53 9.43
C PRO A 28 12.43 1.46 10.91
N TYR A 29 12.86 0.41 11.61
CA TYR A 29 12.79 0.34 13.06
C TYR A 29 14.19 0.64 13.67
N PRO A 30 14.29 1.50 14.71
CA PRO A 30 13.22 2.27 15.33
C PRO A 30 12.80 3.51 14.51
N SER A 31 11.52 3.88 14.60
CA SER A 31 10.97 5.15 14.11
C SER A 31 10.09 5.78 15.19
N THR A 32 9.95 7.10 15.19
CA THR A 32 9.02 7.77 16.11
C THR A 32 7.57 7.48 15.73
N TYR A 33 6.65 7.65 16.70
CA TYR A 33 5.22 7.49 16.45
C TYR A 33 4.71 8.44 15.37
N GLU A 34 5.15 9.70 15.37
CA GLU A 34 4.70 10.70 14.39
C GLU A 34 5.18 10.35 12.98
N GLU A 35 6.45 9.93 12.82
CA GLU A 35 6.95 9.46 11.51
C GLU A 35 6.13 8.25 11.02
N ALA A 36 5.89 7.26 11.89
CA ALA A 36 5.08 6.08 11.59
C ALA A 36 3.67 6.46 11.15
N ARG A 37 3.03 7.40 11.85
CA ARG A 37 1.70 7.90 11.53
C ARG A 37 1.67 8.59 10.16
N GLN A 38 2.64 9.44 9.85
CA GLN A 38 2.70 10.13 8.55
C GLN A 38 2.94 9.17 7.39
N ALA A 39 3.82 8.16 7.58
CA ALA A 39 4.04 7.11 6.58
C ALA A 39 2.80 6.24 6.38
N GLN A 40 2.09 5.89 7.46
CA GLN A 40 0.85 5.12 7.39
C GLN A 40 -0.24 5.89 6.63
N ILE A 41 -0.48 7.17 6.94
CA ILE A 41 -1.47 8.01 6.24
C ILE A 41 -1.15 8.07 4.74
N ARG A 42 0.12 8.30 4.39
CA ARG A 42 0.55 8.35 2.99
C ARG A 42 0.36 7.01 2.29
N THR A 43 0.69 5.90 2.96
CA THR A 43 0.50 4.54 2.43
C THR A 43 -0.96 4.29 2.11
N SER A 44 -1.90 4.65 2.99
CA SER A 44 -3.33 4.47 2.72
C SER A 44 -3.81 5.35 1.55
N GLN A 45 -3.35 6.60 1.45
CA GLN A 45 -3.66 7.45 0.30
C GLN A 45 -3.11 6.89 -1.02
N TRP A 46 -1.91 6.30 -0.98
CA TRP A 46 -1.29 5.69 -2.15
C TRP A 46 -1.96 4.37 -2.53
N ALA A 47 -2.37 3.56 -1.56
CA ALA A 47 -3.12 2.34 -1.81
C ALA A 47 -4.42 2.62 -2.58
N ALA A 48 -5.19 3.65 -2.19
CA ALA A 48 -6.38 4.07 -2.94
C ALA A 48 -6.05 4.43 -4.39
N ARG A 49 -4.98 5.21 -4.62
CA ARG A 49 -4.52 5.59 -5.98
C ARG A 49 -4.03 4.38 -6.78
N CYS A 50 -3.35 3.43 -6.15
CA CYS A 50 -2.92 2.19 -6.77
C CYS A 50 -4.12 1.37 -7.23
N ARG A 51 -5.10 1.18 -6.35
CA ARG A 51 -6.36 0.47 -6.67
C ARG A 51 -7.10 1.15 -7.82
N ASP A 52 -7.21 2.47 -7.79
CA ASP A 52 -7.94 3.20 -8.84
C ASP A 52 -7.21 3.16 -10.20
N ARG A 53 -5.88 3.00 -10.21
CA ARG A 53 -5.07 2.91 -11.44
C ARG A 53 -4.95 1.49 -12.00
N HIS A 54 -5.01 0.48 -11.14
CA HIS A 54 -4.88 -0.93 -11.51
C HIS A 54 -6.18 -1.42 -12.17
N ASP A 55 -6.13 -1.69 -13.47
CA ASP A 55 -7.30 -1.98 -14.31
C ASP A 55 -7.27 -3.38 -14.95
N ARG A 56 -6.31 -4.22 -14.54
CA ARG A 56 -6.17 -5.60 -15.01
C ARG A 56 -6.98 -6.56 -14.15
N SER A 57 -7.89 -7.32 -14.78
CA SER A 57 -8.71 -8.32 -14.09
C SER A 57 -7.99 -9.66 -13.87
N ASP A 58 -6.88 -9.90 -14.57
CA ASP A 58 -6.09 -11.13 -14.52
C ASP A 58 -4.89 -11.06 -13.55
N GLN A 59 -4.70 -9.92 -12.90
CA GLN A 59 -3.65 -9.67 -11.92
C GLN A 59 -4.30 -9.24 -10.59
N ALA A 60 -3.95 -9.88 -9.47
CA ALA A 60 -4.43 -9.43 -8.17
C ALA A 60 -3.59 -8.24 -7.66
N LEU A 61 -4.21 -7.29 -6.96
CA LEU A 61 -3.49 -6.19 -6.29
C LEU A 61 -3.63 -6.32 -4.77
N PHE A 62 -2.51 -6.42 -4.05
CA PHE A 62 -2.53 -6.54 -2.59
C PHE A 62 -2.20 -5.20 -1.91
N GLY A 63 -2.96 -4.85 -0.87
CA GLY A 63 -2.66 -3.73 0.02
C GLY A 63 -1.62 -4.09 1.07
N ILE A 64 -0.87 -3.11 1.60
CA ILE A 64 0.20 -3.34 2.58
C ILE A 64 -0.10 -2.60 3.89
N VAL A 65 -0.30 -3.36 4.97
CA VAL A 65 -0.56 -2.81 6.31
C VAL A 65 0.72 -2.22 6.90
N GLN A 66 0.73 -0.92 7.12
CA GLN A 66 1.84 -0.19 7.74
C GLN A 66 1.51 0.24 9.18
N GLY A 67 2.51 0.76 9.90
CA GLY A 67 2.38 1.19 11.31
C GLY A 67 3.60 0.85 12.18
N VAL A 68 4.66 0.30 11.58
CA VAL A 68 5.90 -0.10 12.28
C VAL A 68 5.55 -1.05 13.45
N ALA A 69 5.91 -0.68 14.69
CA ALA A 69 5.64 -1.45 15.91
C ALA A 69 4.43 -0.91 16.70
N PHE A 70 3.73 0.11 16.18
CA PHE A 70 2.62 0.76 16.88
C PHE A 70 1.30 0.07 16.52
N ARG A 71 0.69 -0.56 17.52
CA ARG A 71 -0.52 -1.39 17.35
C ARG A 71 -1.71 -0.60 16.83
N ASP A 72 -1.95 0.58 17.37
CA ASP A 72 -3.03 1.47 16.96
C ASP A 72 -2.90 1.91 15.50
N LEU A 73 -1.70 2.24 15.05
CA LEU A 73 -1.44 2.56 13.64
C LEU A 73 -1.64 1.35 12.72
N ARG A 74 -1.21 0.15 13.15
CA ARG A 74 -1.47 -1.11 12.42
C ARG A 74 -2.97 -1.39 12.30
N GLU A 75 -3.73 -1.22 13.39
CA GLU A 75 -5.18 -1.39 13.40
C GLU A 75 -5.87 -0.37 12.48
N GLN A 76 -5.43 0.89 12.48
CA GLN A 76 -5.94 1.93 11.58
C GLN A 76 -5.66 1.59 10.10
N SER A 77 -4.42 1.23 9.78
CA SER A 77 -4.03 0.85 8.42
C SER A 77 -4.83 -0.34 7.90
N ALA A 78 -5.02 -1.38 8.72
CA ALA A 78 -5.82 -2.54 8.34
C ALA A 78 -7.28 -2.17 8.07
N ARG A 79 -7.91 -1.34 8.91
CA ARG A 79 -9.30 -0.89 8.71
C ARG A 79 -9.46 -0.10 7.41
N GLU A 80 -8.53 0.80 7.12
CA GLU A 80 -8.56 1.61 5.90
C GLU A 80 -8.41 0.76 4.65
N LEU A 81 -7.47 -0.19 4.64
CA LEU A 81 -7.26 -1.08 3.50
C LEU A 81 -8.44 -2.03 3.30
N VAL A 82 -9.01 -2.60 4.37
CA VAL A 82 -10.19 -3.48 4.27
C VAL A 82 -11.39 -2.72 3.71
N ALA A 83 -11.57 -1.46 4.08
CA ALA A 83 -12.63 -0.62 3.52
C ALA A 83 -12.44 -0.33 2.01
N MET A 84 -11.23 -0.54 1.47
CA MET A 84 -10.94 -0.39 0.05
C MET A 84 -11.16 -1.68 -0.77
N ASP A 85 -11.44 -2.81 -0.11
CA ASP A 85 -11.77 -4.12 -0.68
C ASP A 85 -10.68 -4.72 -1.58
N PHE A 86 -9.44 -4.79 -1.07
CA PHE A 86 -8.37 -5.50 -1.78
C PHE A 86 -8.57 -7.03 -1.70
N PRO A 87 -8.21 -7.79 -2.75
CA PRO A 87 -8.25 -9.25 -2.75
C PRO A 87 -7.21 -9.90 -1.79
N GLY A 88 -6.24 -9.13 -1.30
CA GLY A 88 -5.26 -9.61 -0.33
C GLY A 88 -4.55 -8.48 0.42
N TYR A 89 -3.97 -8.82 1.57
CA TYR A 89 -3.37 -7.89 2.52
C TYR A 89 -2.03 -8.43 3.03
N ALA A 90 -0.96 -7.67 2.80
CA ALA A 90 0.39 -7.93 3.32
C ALA A 90 0.65 -7.14 4.62
N VAL A 91 1.64 -7.57 5.41
CA VAL A 91 1.98 -7.03 6.75
C VAL A 91 3.48 -6.85 6.91
#